data_AF-A0A7C6QPI6-F1
#
_entry.id   AF-A0A7C6QPI6-F1
#
_cell.length_a   1.000
_cell.length_b   1.000
_cell.length_c   1.000
_cell.angle_alpha   90.00
_cell.angle_beta   90.00
_cell.angle_gamma   90.00
#
_symmetry.space_group_name_H-M   'P 1'
#
loop_
_entity.id
_entity.type
_entity.pdbx_description
1 polymer ?
#
loop_
_entity_poly.entity_id
_entity_poly.type
_entity_poly.pdbx_seq_one_letter_code
_entity_poly.pdbx_strand_id
1 'polypeptide(L)' 'MAKICTGIKGFDSLFDGGILEGSTVLVEGMPGAGKTTLGVEFIYRGIKDYGDTGLIITFEQFPETLYRDALSLG' A
#
# COMPACT_ATOMS: atom_id res chain seq x y z
N MET A 1 19.81 0.52 8.98
CA MET A 1 18.40 0.51 9.43
C MET A 1 17.68 -0.54 8.60
N ALA A 2 16.73 -1.26 9.19
CA ALA A 2 15.97 -2.29 8.48
C ALA A 2 15.00 -1.65 7.47
N LYS A 3 14.79 -2.33 6.34
CA LYS A 3 13.80 -1.96 5.31
C LYS A 3 12.75 -3.04 5.23
N ILE A 4 11.52 -2.63 4.90
CA ILE A 4 10.40 -3.52 4.66
C ILE A 4 10.06 -3.48 3.16
N CYS A 5 9.99 -4.66 2.55
CA CYS A 5 9.57 -4.80 1.16
C CYS A 5 8.08 -4.51 1.05
N THR A 6 7.70 -3.69 0.07
CA THR A 6 6.29 -3.43 -0.23
C THR A 6 5.65 -4.57 -1.03
N GLY A 7 6.47 -5.39 -1.72
CA GLY A 7 6.01 -6.42 -2.64
C GLY A 7 5.44 -5.87 -3.95
N ILE A 8 5.34 -4.54 -4.10
CA ILE A 8 4.77 -3.90 -5.29
C ILE A 8 5.82 -3.91 -6.40
N LYS A 9 5.44 -4.48 -7.56
CA LYS A 9 6.36 -4.66 -8.69
C LYS A 9 6.99 -3.33 -9.11
N GLY A 10 8.33 -3.29 -9.06
CA GLY A 10 9.12 -2.12 -9.43
C GLY A 10 9.22 -1.03 -8.36
N PHE A 11 8.39 -1.06 -7.31
CA PHE A 11 8.43 -0.06 -6.24
C PHE A 11 9.65 -0.27 -5.34
N ASP A 12 9.87 -1.51 -4.88
CA ASP A 12 10.98 -1.82 -3.96
C ASP A 12 12.35 -1.46 -4.55
N SER A 13 12.53 -1.62 -5.87
CA SER A 13 13.75 -1.22 -6.57
C SER A 13 13.98 0.30 -6.60
N LEU A 14 12.92 1.11 -6.56
CA LEU A 14 13.06 2.57 -6.49
C LEU A 14 13.57 3.04 -5.12
N PHE A 15 13.33 2.25 -4.07
CA PHE A 15 13.75 2.54 -2.70
C PHE A 15 14.88 1.62 -2.21
N ASP A 16 15.59 0.97 -3.13
CA ASP A 16 16.75 0.13 -2.85
C ASP A 16 16.42 -0.99 -1.82
N GLY A 17 15.31 -1.69 -2.06
CA GLY A 17 14.82 -2.78 -1.20
C GLY A 17 13.67 -2.42 -0.28
N GLY A 18 12.87 -1.39 -0.64
CA GLY A 18 11.63 -1.04 0.07
C GLY A 18 11.75 0.15 1.01
N ILE A 19 10.76 0.32 1.88
CA ILE A 19 10.63 1.51 2.74
C ILE A 19 11.32 1.29 4.10
N LEU A 20 11.70 2.39 4.76
CA LEU A 20 12.38 2.32 6.06
C LEU A 20 11.42 1.83 7.14
N GLU A 21 11.81 0.80 7.91
CA GLU A 21 11.00 0.31 9.02
C GLU A 21 10.78 1.39 10.09
N GLY A 22 9.55 1.51 10.60
CA GLY A 22 9.19 2.51 11.61
C GLY A 22 9.10 3.94 11.09
N SER A 23 9.15 4.15 9.77
CA SER A 23 8.99 5.46 9.15
C SER A 23 7.53 5.75 8.75
N THR A 24 7.24 7.04 8.51
CA THR A 24 6.00 7.50 7.89
C THR A 24 6.29 7.88 6.44
N VAL A 25 5.50 7.35 5.51
CA VAL A 25 5.60 7.64 4.08
C VAL A 25 4.42 8.48 3.63
N LEU A 26 4.69 9.66 3.07
CA LEU A 26 3.65 10.51 2.44
C LEU A 26 3.55 10.18 0.94
N VAL A 27 2.35 9.87 0.48
CA VAL A 27 2.06 9.61 -0.93
C VAL A 27 1.17 10.74 -1.47
N GLU A 28 1.74 11.58 -2.31
CA GLU A 28 1.06 12.75 -2.90
C GLU A 28 0.86 12.58 -4.40
N GLY A 29 -0.23 13.13 -4.95
CA GLY A 29 -0.49 13.15 -6.38
C GLY A 29 -1.91 13.59 -6.71
N MET A 30 -2.16 13.91 -7.98
CA MET A 30 -3.47 14.32 -8.48
C MET A 30 -4.56 13.24 -8.27
N PRO A 31 -5.86 13.60 -8.26
CA PRO A 31 -6.94 12.62 -8.30
C PRO A 31 -6.74 11.59 -9.42
N GLY A 32 -6.97 10.31 -9.14
CA GLY A 32 -6.74 9.22 -10.10
C GLY A 32 -5.29 8.75 -10.25
N ALA A 33 -4.30 9.36 -9.58
CA ALA A 33 -2.89 8.95 -9.66
C ALA A 33 -2.56 7.61 -8.97
N GLY A 34 -3.54 6.87 -8.45
CA GLY A 34 -3.33 5.56 -7.84
C GLY A 34 -2.91 5.55 -6.36
N LYS A 35 -3.08 6.66 -5.62
CA LYS A 35 -2.70 6.76 -4.20
C LYS A 35 -3.37 5.70 -3.31
N THR A 36 -4.69 5.59 -3.40
CA THR A 36 -5.47 4.59 -2.64
C THR A 36 -5.07 3.18 -3.06
N THR A 37 -4.90 2.94 -4.36
CA THR A 37 -4.43 1.67 -4.90
C THR A 37 -3.08 1.27 -4.31
N LEU A 38 -2.12 2.19 -4.24
CA LEU A 38 -0.80 1.93 -3.65
C LEU A 38 -0.92 1.52 -2.17
N GLY A 39 -1.73 2.24 -1.38
CA GLY A 39 -1.93 1.94 0.04
C GLY A 39 -2.62 0.60 0.27
N VAL A 40 -3.67 0.28 -0.51
CA VAL A 40 -4.36 -1.02 -0.46
C VAL A 40 -3.40 -2.14 -0.82
N GLU A 41 -2.62 -1.97 -1.88
CA GLU A 41 -1.72 -3.00 -2.37
C GLU A 41 -0.55 -3.27 -1.42
N PHE A 42 -0.02 -2.23 -0.79
CA PHE A 42 0.99 -2.38 0.26
C PHE A 42 0.48 -3.25 1.42
N ILE A 43 -0.75 -3.00 1.90
CA ILE A 43 -1.37 -3.79 2.96
C ILE A 43 -1.66 -5.22 2.50
N TYR A 44 -2.25 -5.39 1.30
CA TYR A 44 -2.59 -6.69 0.76
C TYR A 44 -1.36 -7.58 0.60
N ARG A 45 -0.27 -7.06 0.01
CA ARG A 45 0.98 -7.80 -0.19
C ARG A 45 1.72 -8.06 1.11
N GLY A 46 1.73 -7.10 2.04
CA GLY A 46 2.22 -7.30 3.41
C GLY A 46 1.60 -8.55 4.06
N ILE A 47 0.27 -8.62 4.05
CA ILE A 47 -0.47 -9.74 4.63
C ILE A 47 -0.23 -11.04 3.86
N LYS A 48 -0.35 -11.00 2.53
CA LYS A 48 -0.32 -12.19 1.67
C LYS A 48 1.07 -12.82 1.57
N ASP A 49 2.10 -12.01 1.36
CA ASP A 49 3.43 -12.48 0.97
C ASP A 49 4.38 -12.55 2.19
N TYR A 50 4.13 -11.76 3.23
CA TYR A 50 5.02 -11.64 4.40
C TYR A 50 4.35 -12.02 5.73
N GLY A 51 3.02 -12.21 5.76
CA GLY A 51 2.28 -12.57 6.96
C GLY A 51 2.08 -11.39 7.93
N ASP A 52 2.23 -10.16 7.45
CA ASP A 52 2.03 -8.96 8.26
C ASP A 52 0.56 -8.77 8.61
N THR A 53 0.30 -7.86 9.55
CA THR A 53 -1.05 -7.34 9.82
C THR A 53 -1.15 -5.91 9.35
N GLY A 54 -2.33 -5.50 8.88
CA GLY A 54 -2.52 -4.18 8.30
C GLY A 54 -3.87 -3.56 8.66
N LEU A 55 -3.89 -2.23 8.71
CA LEU A 55 -5.08 -1.43 8.96
C LEU A 55 -5.18 -0.34 7.89
N ILE A 56 -6.36 -0.20 7.29
CA ILE A 56 -6.68 0.92 6.41
C ILE A 56 -7.71 1.81 7.12
N ILE A 57 -7.38 3.09 7.24
CA ILE A 57 -8.27 4.12 7.75
C ILE A 57 -8.66 5.02 6.58
N THR A 58 -9.96 5.18 6.36
CA THR A 58 -10.54 6.00 5.27
C THR A 58 -11.40 7.10 5.86
N PHE A 59 -11.36 8.28 5.23
CA PHE A 59 -12.15 9.46 5.62
C PHE A 59 -13.20 9.86 4.58
N GLU A 60 -12.97 9.55 3.31
CA GLU A 60 -13.83 10.01 2.20
C GLU A 60 -14.76 8.92 1.64
N GLN A 61 -14.37 7.65 1.80
CA GLN A 61 -15.10 6.51 1.23
C GLN A 61 -15.52 5.55 2.33
N PHE A 62 -16.72 4.96 2.19
CA PHE A 62 -17.16 3.88 3.06
C PHE A 62 -16.34 2.60 2.80
N PRO A 63 -16.07 1.77 3.82
CA PRO A 63 -15.26 0.56 3.68
C PRO A 63 -15.73 -0.38 2.57
N GLU A 64 -17.04 -0.51 2.36
CA GLU A 64 -17.62 -1.39 1.34
C GLU A 64 -17.26 -0.94 -0.07
N THR A 65 -17.14 0.38 -0.27
CA THR A 65 -16.70 0.95 -1.57
C THR A 65 -15.24 0.61 -1.80
N LEU A 66 -14.40 0.76 -0.77
CA LEU A 66 -12.99 0.41 -0.84
C LEU A 66 -12.80 -1.08 -1.16
N TYR A 67 -13.57 -1.97 -0.52
CA TYR A 67 -13.51 -3.41 -0.80
C TYR A 67 -13.89 -3.74 -2.23
N ARG A 68 -14.99 -3.16 -2.74
CA ARG A 68 -15.42 -3.33 -4.12
C ARG A 68 -14.32 -2.90 -5.10
N ASP A 69 -13.72 -1.74 -4.87
CA ASP A 69 -12.67 -1.21 -5.76
C ASP A 69 -11.40 -2.07 -5.66
N ALA A 70 -11.05 -2.53 -4.46
CA ALA A 70 -9.92 -3.44 -4.24
C ALA A 70 -10.10 -4.79 -4.95
N LEU A 71 -11.32 -5.33 -5.05
CA LEU A 71 -11.59 -6.56 -5.80
C LEU A 71 -11.32 -6.43 -7.31
N SER A 72 -11.27 -5.21 -7.83
CA SER A 72 -10.90 -4.95 -9.23
C SER A 72 -9.38 -4.86 -9.45
N LEU A 73 -8.59 -4.81 -8.37
CA LEU A 73 -7.13 -4.79 -8.42
C LEU A 73 -6.64 -6.24 -8.56
N GLY A 74 -5.92 -6.51 -9.65
CA GLY A 74 -5.28 -7.78 -9.98
C GLY A 74 -3.84 -7.57 -10.40
#